data_AF-A0AAE1VAS3-F1
#
_entry.id   AF-A0AAE1VAS3-F1
#
_cell.length_a   1.000
_cell.length_b   1.000
_cell.length_c   1.000
_cell.angle_alpha   90.00
_cell.angle_beta   90.00
_cell.angle_gamma   90.00
#
_symmetry.space_group_name_H-M   'P 1'
#
loop_
_entity.id
_entity.type
_entity.pdbx_description
1 polymer ?
#
loop_
_entity_poly.entity_id
_entity_poly.type
_entity_poly.pdbx_seq_one_letter_code
_entity_poly.pdbx_strand_id
1 'polypeptide(L)'
;MSLSEVGAIVSVLLGFAPPATLSDASSLKLNEVLVPNPFYRPRSVLILEVTGAEGVFIEALTSNVVNENRADIQLPDADEVSLFSLDEPKTNVEYSVKELSDFASWLSGSYVNGELAIPLEDDSSLKFQLSKEADREFVASLVSLTRKIQRATETHQDLSGDRPSELISGKFDGLKALGENYGAEGVSKGTKLFSIVMSKMFNSLTEAYKGQIVGVIVCNETPSVAESLFNVIFTSQSSARWLDEAKALPNATAIEEIILVRRTVAWITGILLIIATLLGIYFLLNMPLTRDTLLYSNVKLD
;
A
#
# COMPACT_ATOMS: atom_id res chain seq x y z
N MET A 1 -14.95 11.01 0.80
CA MET A 1 -14.44 10.86 -0.58
C MET A 1 -15.51 10.25 -1.45
N SER A 2 -15.54 10.48 -2.76
CA SER A 2 -16.36 9.68 -3.67
C SER A 2 -15.65 8.36 -4.00
N LEU A 3 -16.37 7.36 -4.50
CA LEU A 3 -15.76 6.10 -4.91
C LEU A 3 -14.76 6.30 -6.07
N SER A 4 -15.04 7.24 -6.98
CA SER A 4 -14.12 7.65 -8.05
C SER A 4 -12.83 8.30 -7.52
N GLU A 5 -12.89 9.06 -6.42
CA GLU A 5 -11.71 9.56 -5.72
C GLU A 5 -10.88 8.41 -5.14
N VAL A 6 -11.51 7.37 -4.58
CA VAL A 6 -10.82 6.17 -4.08
C VAL A 6 -10.13 5.41 -5.21
N GLY A 7 -10.80 5.21 -6.35
CA GLY A 7 -10.20 4.57 -7.52
C GLY A 7 -8.95 5.31 -8.01
N ALA A 8 -9.00 6.64 -8.06
CA ALA A 8 -7.85 7.47 -8.41
C ALA A 8 -6.71 7.37 -7.37
N ILE A 9 -7.02 7.30 -6.08
CA ILE A 9 -6.03 7.10 -5.01
C ILE A 9 -5.29 5.78 -5.20
N VAL A 10 -6.01 4.71 -5.50
CA VAL A 10 -5.41 3.39 -5.73
C VAL A 10 -4.47 3.42 -6.93
N SER A 11 -4.87 4.02 -8.05
CA SER A 11 -3.99 4.19 -9.22
C SER A 11 -2.71 4.96 -8.86
N VAL A 12 -2.83 6.06 -8.09
CA VAL A 12 -1.67 6.87 -7.69
C VAL A 12 -0.77 6.13 -6.69
N LEU A 13 -1.34 5.40 -5.74
CA LEU A 13 -0.59 4.56 -4.80
C LEU A 13 0.22 3.51 -5.54
N LEU A 14 -0.36 2.86 -6.55
CA LEU A 14 0.34 1.91 -7.44
C LEU A 14 1.37 2.59 -8.36
N GLY A 15 1.42 3.92 -8.38
CA GLY A 15 2.41 4.69 -9.11
C GLY A 15 1.99 5.24 -10.46
N PHE A 16 0.70 5.19 -10.76
CA PHE A 16 0.15 5.63 -12.03
C PHE A 16 -0.45 7.03 -11.93
N ALA A 17 -0.67 7.65 -13.09
CA ALA A 17 -1.35 8.93 -13.14
C ALA A 17 -2.82 8.75 -12.72
N PRO A 18 -3.42 9.69 -11.98
CA PRO A 18 -4.85 9.66 -11.73
C PRO A 18 -5.62 9.86 -13.05
N PRO A 19 -6.87 9.40 -13.14
CA PRO A 19 -7.71 9.59 -14.33
C PRO A 19 -7.80 11.06 -14.74
N ALA A 20 -7.74 11.33 -16.06
CA ALA A 20 -7.84 12.70 -16.59
C ALA A 20 -9.21 13.36 -16.35
N THR A 21 -10.21 12.56 -15.96
CA THR A 21 -11.56 13.01 -15.61
C THR A 21 -11.67 13.51 -14.16
N LEU A 22 -10.61 13.38 -13.35
CA LEU A 22 -10.61 13.82 -11.97
C LEU A 22 -10.59 15.36 -11.88
N SER A 23 -11.48 15.94 -11.09
CA SER A 23 -11.52 17.39 -10.88
C SER A 23 -10.30 17.89 -10.09
N ASP A 24 -9.93 19.17 -10.28
CA ASP A 24 -8.84 19.80 -9.52
C ASP A 24 -9.10 19.77 -8.00
N ALA A 25 -10.36 19.95 -7.58
CA ALA A 25 -10.77 19.87 -6.18
C ALA A 25 -10.56 18.46 -5.59
N SER A 26 -10.86 17.42 -6.36
CA SER A 26 -10.61 16.02 -5.98
C SER A 26 -9.10 15.70 -5.98
N SER A 27 -8.34 16.24 -6.93
CA SER A 27 -6.88 16.09 -6.97
C SER A 27 -6.19 16.73 -5.76
N LEU A 28 -6.71 17.84 -5.24
CA LEU A 28 -6.18 18.48 -4.03
C LEU A 28 -6.43 17.63 -2.78
N LYS A 29 -7.60 17.00 -2.64
CA LYS A 29 -7.90 16.06 -1.54
C LYS A 29 -7.00 14.82 -1.58
N LEU A 30 -6.64 14.35 -2.77
CA LEU A 30 -5.67 13.27 -2.95
C LEU A 30 -4.30 13.60 -2.33
N ASN A 31 -3.85 14.85 -2.48
CA ASN A 31 -2.58 15.31 -1.90
C ASN A 31 -2.62 15.42 -0.36
N GLU A 32 -3.81 15.53 0.25
CA GLU A 32 -3.97 15.51 1.70
C GLU A 32 -3.83 14.08 2.27
N VAL A 33 -4.31 13.08 1.52
CA VAL A 33 -4.27 11.65 1.93
C VAL A 33 -2.95 10.99 1.57
N LEU A 34 -2.42 11.31 0.39
CA LEU A 34 -1.11 10.84 -0.06
C LEU A 34 -0.06 11.81 0.46
N VAL A 35 0.58 11.45 1.58
CA VAL A 35 1.74 12.21 2.08
C VAL A 35 2.73 12.37 0.91
N PRO A 36 3.13 13.60 0.56
CA PRO A 36 3.99 13.86 -0.58
C PRO A 36 5.41 13.40 -0.25
N ASN A 37 5.65 12.09 -0.29
CA ASN A 37 6.97 11.51 -0.28
C ASN A 37 7.26 10.94 -1.68
N PRO A 38 7.94 11.72 -2.54
CA PRO A 38 8.28 11.28 -3.90
C PRO A 38 9.24 10.07 -3.92
N PHE A 39 9.85 9.73 -2.78
CA PHE A 39 10.77 8.61 -2.63
C PHE A 39 10.15 7.38 -1.97
N TYR A 40 8.95 7.50 -1.37
CA TYR A 40 8.24 6.40 -0.73
C TYR A 40 6.90 6.19 -1.41
N ARG A 41 6.96 5.45 -2.52
CA ARG A 41 5.78 5.00 -3.26
C ARG A 41 5.53 3.54 -2.90
N PRO A 42 4.38 3.22 -2.28
CA PRO A 42 3.96 1.83 -2.11
C PRO A 42 3.89 1.19 -3.49
N ARG A 43 4.47 0.01 -3.69
CA ARG A 43 4.33 -0.72 -4.96
C ARG A 43 3.16 -1.70 -4.90
N SER A 44 2.48 -1.80 -3.77
CA SER A 44 1.39 -2.73 -3.56
C SER A 44 0.24 -2.08 -2.83
N VAL A 45 -0.99 -2.41 -3.22
CA VAL A 45 -2.21 -1.91 -2.58
C VAL A 45 -3.14 -3.09 -2.31
N LEU A 46 -3.61 -3.19 -1.07
CA LEU A 46 -4.75 -4.04 -0.69
C LEU A 46 -6.01 -3.17 -0.68
N ILE A 47 -7.00 -3.50 -1.49
CA ILE A 47 -8.33 -2.90 -1.41
C ILE A 47 -9.36 -3.95 -1.01
N LEU A 48 -10.12 -3.65 0.06
CA LEU A 48 -11.13 -4.56 0.58
C LEU A 48 -12.47 -3.83 0.72
N GLU A 49 -13.46 -4.29 -0.05
CA GLU A 49 -14.86 -3.89 0.10
C GLU A 49 -15.46 -4.65 1.28
N VAL A 50 -16.04 -3.94 2.24
CA VAL A 50 -16.74 -4.52 3.39
C VAL A 50 -18.22 -4.17 3.31
N THR A 51 -19.08 -5.19 3.36
CA THR A 51 -20.54 -5.03 3.34
C THR A 51 -21.17 -5.57 4.62
N GLY A 52 -22.30 -4.98 5.04
CA GLY A 52 -22.98 -5.34 6.29
C GLY A 52 -22.43 -4.64 7.53
N ALA A 53 -21.63 -3.58 7.37
CA ALA A 53 -21.06 -2.77 8.45
C ALA A 53 -21.72 -1.37 8.58
N GLU A 54 -22.97 -1.24 8.16
CA GLU A 54 -23.72 0.03 8.08
C GLU A 54 -23.67 0.79 9.43
N GLY A 55 -23.16 2.03 9.41
CA GLY A 55 -23.07 2.89 10.60
C GLY A 55 -21.97 2.54 11.61
N VAL A 56 -21.06 1.59 11.32
CA VAL A 56 -19.96 1.21 12.21
C VAL A 56 -18.62 1.68 11.64
N PHE A 57 -17.91 2.49 12.42
CA PHE A 57 -16.56 2.95 12.08
C PHE A 57 -15.54 1.82 12.32
N ILE A 58 -14.83 1.40 11.27
CA ILE A 58 -13.70 0.46 11.40
C ILE A 58 -12.45 1.31 11.58
N GLU A 59 -11.82 1.21 12.76
CA GLU A 59 -10.70 2.07 13.17
C GLU A 59 -9.38 1.79 12.42
N ALA A 60 -9.38 0.86 11.47
CA ALA A 60 -8.24 0.55 10.61
C ALA A 60 -8.43 1.18 9.21
N LEU A 61 -7.69 2.25 8.94
CA LEU A 61 -7.55 2.93 7.63
C LEU A 61 -8.89 3.18 6.90
N THR A 62 -9.78 3.95 7.53
CA THR A 62 -11.02 4.39 6.91
C THR A 62 -10.90 5.84 6.45
N SER A 63 -11.12 6.07 5.15
CA SER A 63 -11.68 7.33 4.65
C SER A 63 -13.17 7.08 4.42
N ASN A 64 -14.06 7.89 4.98
CA ASN A 64 -15.50 7.74 4.76
C ASN A 64 -15.80 8.06 3.28
N VAL A 65 -16.30 7.07 2.54
CA VAL A 65 -16.62 7.19 1.13
C VAL A 65 -18.12 7.39 0.97
N VAL A 66 -18.53 8.55 0.45
CA VAL A 66 -19.91 8.85 0.08
C VAL A 66 -20.19 8.20 -1.27
N ASN A 67 -21.24 7.40 -1.30
CA ASN A 67 -21.60 6.53 -2.41
C ASN A 67 -22.31 7.29 -3.53
N GLU A 68 -21.66 7.41 -4.69
CA GLU A 68 -22.31 7.73 -5.97
C GLU A 68 -21.64 6.89 -7.08
N ASN A 69 -22.23 5.71 -7.38
CA ASN A 69 -21.87 4.78 -8.47
C ASN A 69 -20.50 4.07 -8.37
N ARG A 70 -20.35 2.98 -9.15
CA ARG A 70 -19.13 2.15 -9.27
C ARG A 70 -17.89 2.99 -9.59
N ALA A 71 -16.74 2.52 -9.12
CA ALA A 71 -15.47 3.17 -9.40
C ALA A 71 -14.58 2.29 -10.27
N ASP A 72 -14.08 2.91 -11.32
CA ASP A 72 -13.06 2.32 -12.16
C ASP A 72 -11.68 2.65 -11.59
N ILE A 73 -10.88 1.62 -11.33
CA ILE A 73 -9.45 1.74 -11.10
C ILE A 73 -8.79 1.67 -12.47
N GLN A 74 -8.34 2.82 -12.97
CA GLN A 74 -7.66 2.90 -14.27
C GLN A 74 -6.19 2.57 -14.07
N LEU A 75 -5.72 1.53 -14.75
CA LEU A 75 -4.33 1.08 -14.74
C LEU A 75 -3.76 1.16 -16.17
N PRO A 76 -2.43 1.36 -16.33
CA PRO A 76 -1.77 1.16 -17.61
C PRO A 76 -1.73 -0.33 -17.95
N ASP A 77 -1.06 -0.70 -19.04
CA ASP A 77 -1.09 -2.04 -19.64
C ASP A 77 -0.94 -3.18 -18.62
N ALA A 78 -1.57 -4.32 -18.92
CA ALA A 78 -1.69 -5.45 -17.99
C ALA A 78 -0.32 -6.03 -17.54
N ASP A 79 0.74 -5.78 -18.31
CA ASP A 79 2.09 -6.22 -18.02
C ASP A 79 2.77 -5.39 -16.91
N GLU A 80 2.24 -4.20 -16.57
CA GLU A 80 2.80 -3.31 -15.53
C GLU A 80 2.19 -3.52 -14.14
N VAL A 81 1.07 -4.27 -14.04
CA VAL A 81 0.34 -4.50 -12.77
C VAL A 81 -0.02 -5.96 -12.58
N SER A 82 0.40 -6.54 -11.45
CA SER A 82 -0.08 -7.83 -10.98
C SER A 82 -1.41 -7.67 -10.24
N LEU A 83 -2.41 -8.45 -10.64
CA LEU A 83 -3.73 -8.45 -10.01
C LEU A 83 -3.94 -9.74 -9.22
N PHE A 84 -4.24 -9.61 -7.92
CA PHE A 84 -4.60 -10.74 -7.06
C PHE A 84 -6.02 -10.56 -6.51
N SER A 85 -6.95 -11.43 -6.91
CA SER A 85 -8.34 -11.37 -6.43
C SER A 85 -8.55 -12.25 -5.20
N LEU A 86 -9.16 -11.70 -4.16
CA LEU A 86 -9.63 -12.42 -2.98
C LEU A 86 -11.06 -12.96 -3.17
N ASP A 87 -11.72 -12.70 -4.31
CA ASP A 87 -13.13 -13.05 -4.55
C ASP A 87 -13.33 -14.49 -5.08
N GLU A 88 -12.30 -15.35 -4.97
CA GLU A 88 -12.43 -16.78 -5.29
C GLU A 88 -13.66 -17.40 -4.58
N PRO A 89 -14.40 -18.32 -5.27
CA PRO A 89 -15.67 -18.84 -4.79
C PRO A 89 -15.58 -19.38 -3.37
N LYS A 90 -16.64 -19.12 -2.57
CA LYS A 90 -16.77 -19.67 -1.22
C LYS A 90 -16.59 -21.18 -1.30
N THR A 91 -15.50 -21.68 -0.76
CA THR A 91 -15.25 -23.11 -0.67
C THR A 91 -16.11 -23.60 0.49
N ASN A 92 -17.13 -24.41 0.20
CA ASN A 92 -18.01 -25.03 1.21
C ASN A 92 -17.29 -26.10 2.06
N VAL A 93 -15.96 -25.97 2.21
CA VAL A 93 -15.16 -26.87 3.01
C VAL A 93 -15.33 -26.46 4.46
N GLU A 94 -15.94 -27.33 5.23
CA GLU A 94 -16.04 -27.18 6.68
C GLU A 94 -14.61 -27.18 7.26
N TYR A 95 -14.24 -26.10 7.95
CA TYR A 95 -12.89 -25.95 8.50
C TYR A 95 -12.63 -27.01 9.55
N SER A 96 -11.43 -27.59 9.50
CA SER A 96 -10.99 -28.56 10.50
C SER A 96 -10.85 -27.88 11.87
N VAL A 97 -11.03 -28.67 12.93
CA VAL A 97 -10.78 -28.22 14.32
C VAL A 97 -9.36 -27.64 14.46
N LYS A 98 -8.39 -28.21 13.74
CA LYS A 98 -7.01 -27.72 13.72
C LYS A 98 -6.91 -26.33 13.11
N GLU A 99 -7.53 -26.07 11.96
CA GLU A 99 -7.50 -24.74 11.33
C GLU A 99 -8.14 -23.67 12.21
N LEU A 100 -9.26 -24.00 12.86
CA LEU A 100 -9.92 -23.08 13.80
C LEU A 100 -9.07 -22.83 15.05
N SER A 101 -8.39 -23.87 15.55
CA SER A 101 -7.45 -23.75 16.67
C SER A 101 -6.21 -22.92 16.29
N ASP A 102 -5.66 -23.12 15.11
CA ASP A 102 -4.51 -22.38 14.59
C ASP A 102 -4.88 -20.91 14.37
N PHE A 103 -6.07 -20.63 13.80
CA PHE A 103 -6.61 -19.28 13.65
C PHE A 103 -6.82 -18.59 15.01
N ALA A 104 -7.42 -19.28 15.98
CA ALA A 104 -7.61 -18.75 17.33
C ALA A 104 -6.26 -18.45 17.99
N SER A 105 -5.31 -19.38 17.91
CA SER A 105 -3.96 -19.24 18.47
C SER A 105 -3.21 -18.08 17.83
N TRP A 106 -3.36 -17.91 16.51
CA TRP A 106 -2.80 -16.77 15.79
C TRP A 106 -3.39 -15.45 16.30
N LEU A 107 -4.63 -15.40 16.75
CA LEU A 107 -5.24 -14.23 17.41
C LEU A 107 -4.99 -14.16 18.93
N SER A 108 -4.08 -14.98 19.47
CA SER A 108 -3.84 -15.11 20.91
C SER A 108 -5.08 -15.54 21.71
N GLY A 109 -6.05 -16.17 21.03
CA GLY A 109 -7.26 -16.73 21.60
C GLY A 109 -7.26 -18.25 21.66
N SER A 110 -8.45 -18.82 21.82
CA SER A 110 -8.66 -20.27 21.94
C SER A 110 -9.92 -20.72 21.23
N TYR A 111 -9.89 -21.95 20.69
CA TYR A 111 -11.07 -22.63 20.17
C TYR A 111 -11.29 -23.93 20.94
N VAL A 112 -12.36 -23.99 21.76
CA VAL A 112 -12.66 -25.14 22.63
C VAL A 112 -14.16 -25.41 22.59
N ASN A 113 -14.55 -26.67 22.41
CA ASN A 113 -15.95 -27.12 22.44
C ASN A 113 -16.91 -26.32 21.52
N GLY A 114 -16.43 -25.86 20.35
CA GLY A 114 -17.25 -25.09 19.42
C GLY A 114 -17.36 -23.60 19.74
N GLU A 115 -16.70 -23.11 20.79
CA GLU A 115 -16.59 -21.68 21.13
C GLU A 115 -15.21 -21.14 20.70
N LEU A 116 -15.21 -20.09 19.89
CA LEU A 116 -14.04 -19.27 19.59
C LEU A 116 -14.01 -18.10 20.58
N ALA A 117 -12.96 -17.98 21.38
CA ALA A 117 -12.76 -16.90 22.33
C ALA A 117 -11.47 -16.13 22.03
N ILE A 118 -11.57 -14.82 21.78
CA ILE A 118 -10.45 -13.91 21.51
C ILE A 118 -10.35 -12.90 22.66
N PRO A 119 -9.21 -12.79 23.35
CA PRO A 119 -9.03 -11.81 24.42
C PRO A 119 -9.02 -10.38 23.87
N LEU A 120 -9.52 -9.44 24.68
CA LEU A 120 -9.46 -8.00 24.48
C LEU A 120 -8.56 -7.38 25.56
N GLU A 121 -8.20 -6.10 25.38
CA GLU A 121 -7.32 -5.39 26.33
C GLU A 121 -7.96 -5.20 27.72
N ASP A 122 -9.29 -5.12 27.80
CA ASP A 122 -10.03 -4.87 29.05
C ASP A 122 -10.31 -6.16 29.87
N ASP A 123 -9.44 -7.18 29.80
CA ASP A 123 -9.64 -8.53 30.37
C ASP A 123 -10.94 -9.25 29.92
N SER A 124 -11.65 -8.67 28.96
CA SER A 124 -12.85 -9.23 28.36
C SER A 124 -12.49 -10.10 27.15
N SER A 125 -13.43 -10.89 26.65
CA SER A 125 -13.19 -11.75 25.48
C SER A 125 -14.34 -11.67 24.48
N LEU A 126 -14.04 -11.55 23.20
CA LEU A 126 -14.99 -11.77 22.12
C LEU A 126 -15.24 -13.27 21.97
N LYS A 127 -16.49 -13.69 22.10
CA LYS A 127 -16.88 -15.11 22.05
C LYS A 127 -17.82 -15.39 20.89
N PHE A 128 -17.52 -16.35 20.04
CA PHE A 128 -18.37 -16.77 18.92
C PHE A 128 -18.67 -18.26 19.04
N GLN A 129 -19.95 -18.62 19.00
CA GLN A 129 -20.39 -19.99 19.16
C GLN A 129 -20.64 -20.61 17.78
N LEU A 130 -19.71 -21.43 17.28
CA LEU A 130 -19.78 -22.02 15.93
C LEU A 130 -20.91 -23.05 15.76
N SER A 131 -21.61 -23.43 16.83
CA SER A 131 -22.87 -24.18 16.72
C SER A 131 -24.04 -23.31 16.25
N LYS A 132 -23.90 -21.98 16.31
CA LYS A 132 -24.87 -21.03 15.74
C LYS A 132 -24.46 -20.69 14.31
N GLU A 133 -25.42 -20.73 13.40
CA GLU A 133 -25.17 -20.58 11.97
C GLU A 133 -24.53 -19.23 11.61
N ALA A 134 -25.03 -18.12 12.17
CA ALA A 134 -24.49 -16.79 11.94
C ALA A 134 -23.03 -16.63 12.39
N ASP A 135 -22.71 -17.08 13.61
CA ASP A 135 -21.34 -17.06 14.16
C ASP A 135 -20.41 -17.94 13.30
N ARG A 136 -20.90 -19.13 12.88
CA ARG A 136 -20.16 -20.04 12.02
C ARG A 136 -19.85 -19.43 10.66
N GLU A 137 -20.84 -18.84 10.00
CA GLU A 137 -20.68 -18.23 8.68
C GLU A 137 -19.72 -17.03 8.71
N PHE A 138 -19.84 -16.19 9.74
CA PHE A 138 -18.94 -15.06 9.94
C PHE A 138 -17.49 -15.49 10.16
N VAL A 139 -17.25 -16.41 11.10
CA VAL A 139 -15.89 -16.91 11.39
C VAL A 139 -15.33 -17.66 10.18
N ALA A 140 -16.14 -18.48 9.50
CA ALA A 140 -15.74 -19.17 8.27
C ALA A 140 -15.30 -18.19 7.18
N SER A 141 -15.99 -17.07 7.03
CA SER A 141 -15.64 -16.02 6.07
C SER A 141 -14.33 -15.32 6.46
N LEU A 142 -14.10 -15.04 7.74
CA LEU A 142 -12.84 -14.45 8.23
C LEU A 142 -11.64 -15.37 8.04
N VAL A 143 -11.78 -16.67 8.36
CA VAL A 143 -10.73 -17.67 8.15
C VAL A 143 -10.40 -17.77 6.66
N SER A 144 -11.44 -17.76 5.80
CA SER A 144 -11.25 -17.76 4.35
C SER A 144 -10.44 -16.57 3.88
N LEU A 145 -10.81 -15.36 4.31
CA LEU A 145 -10.13 -14.12 3.97
C LEU A 145 -8.67 -14.14 4.41
N THR A 146 -8.42 -14.59 5.64
CA THR A 146 -7.07 -14.71 6.23
C THR A 146 -6.18 -15.60 5.36
N ARG A 147 -6.67 -16.78 4.97
CA ARG A 147 -5.93 -17.72 4.11
C ARG A 147 -5.67 -17.15 2.73
N LYS A 148 -6.65 -16.46 2.13
CA LYS A 148 -6.51 -15.86 0.80
C LYS A 148 -5.45 -14.75 0.78
N ILE A 149 -5.41 -13.91 1.81
CA ILE A 149 -4.37 -12.87 1.94
C ILE A 149 -2.99 -13.50 2.22
N GLN A 150 -2.91 -14.56 3.04
CA GLN A 150 -1.66 -15.32 3.21
C GLN A 150 -1.14 -15.87 1.88
N ARG A 151 -2.02 -16.46 1.07
CA ARG A 151 -1.66 -16.96 -0.27
C ARG A 151 -1.19 -15.84 -1.21
N ALA A 152 -1.80 -14.65 -1.14
CA ALA A 152 -1.32 -13.48 -1.88
C ALA A 152 0.13 -13.13 -1.47
N THR A 153 0.40 -13.18 -0.16
CA THR A 153 1.72 -12.93 0.41
C THR A 153 2.78 -13.94 -0.06
N GLU A 154 2.43 -15.23 -0.10
CA GLU A 154 3.31 -16.29 -0.61
C GLU A 154 3.62 -16.08 -2.10
N THR A 155 2.60 -15.74 -2.89
CA THR A 155 2.75 -15.47 -4.34
C THR A 155 3.66 -14.27 -4.60
N HIS A 156 3.59 -13.23 -3.74
CA HIS A 156 4.46 -12.07 -3.83
C HIS A 156 5.95 -12.38 -3.60
N GLN A 157 6.27 -13.38 -2.75
CA GLN A 157 7.66 -13.74 -2.46
C GLN A 157 8.37 -14.34 -3.68
N ASP A 158 7.64 -15.00 -4.59
CA ASP A 158 8.18 -15.62 -5.80
C ASP A 158 8.56 -14.62 -6.91
N LEU A 159 8.14 -13.35 -6.77
CA LEU A 159 8.43 -12.29 -7.75
C LEU A 159 9.87 -11.75 -7.56
N SER A 160 10.90 -12.43 -8.07
CA SER A 160 12.27 -11.87 -8.11
C SER A 160 12.47 -10.96 -9.34
N GLY A 161 12.97 -9.72 -9.18
CA GLY A 161 13.28 -8.80 -10.30
C GLY A 161 12.70 -7.38 -10.19
N ASP A 162 12.53 -6.71 -11.35
CA ASP A 162 11.82 -5.43 -11.47
C ASP A 162 10.32 -5.71 -11.31
N ARG A 163 9.82 -5.51 -10.09
CA ARG A 163 8.48 -5.95 -9.71
C ARG A 163 7.43 -4.99 -10.27
N PRO A 164 6.43 -5.48 -11.02
CA PRO A 164 5.26 -4.69 -11.37
C PRO A 164 4.54 -4.25 -10.08
N SER A 165 3.75 -3.18 -10.18
CA SER A 165 2.89 -2.80 -9.06
C SER A 165 1.87 -3.90 -8.80
N GLU A 166 1.43 -4.11 -7.56
CA GLU A 166 0.52 -5.20 -7.21
C GLU A 166 -0.77 -4.67 -6.60
N LEU A 167 -1.91 -5.05 -7.15
CA LEU A 167 -3.22 -4.77 -6.60
C LEU A 167 -3.85 -6.07 -6.09
N ILE A 168 -4.03 -6.13 -4.76
CA ILE A 168 -4.80 -7.18 -4.09
C ILE A 168 -6.20 -6.63 -3.86
N SER A 169 -7.23 -7.23 -4.44
CA SER A 169 -8.60 -6.72 -4.35
C SER A 169 -9.58 -7.81 -3.91
N GLY A 170 -10.55 -7.46 -3.07
CA GLY A 170 -11.74 -8.30 -2.94
C GLY A 170 -12.82 -7.76 -2.02
N LYS A 171 -13.76 -8.63 -1.68
CA LYS A 171 -14.99 -8.33 -0.98
C LYS A 171 -15.18 -9.23 0.24
N PHE A 172 -15.61 -8.61 1.33
CA PHE A 172 -15.97 -9.26 2.58
C PHE A 172 -17.44 -8.96 2.91
N ASP A 173 -18.27 -10.00 2.94
CA ASP A 173 -19.70 -9.95 3.23
C ASP A 173 -20.08 -10.67 4.53
N GLY A 174 -19.10 -11.18 5.27
CA GLY A 174 -19.34 -12.01 6.46
C GLY A 174 -20.09 -11.30 7.59
N LEU A 175 -20.08 -9.96 7.65
CA LEU A 175 -20.82 -9.20 8.66
C LEU A 175 -22.34 -9.25 8.45
N LYS A 176 -22.81 -9.53 7.23
CA LYS A 176 -24.26 -9.64 6.93
C LYS A 176 -24.92 -10.75 7.77
N ALA A 177 -24.28 -11.90 7.88
CA ALA A 177 -24.79 -13.03 8.65
C ALA A 177 -25.05 -12.65 10.13
N LEU A 178 -24.17 -11.83 10.72
CA LEU A 178 -24.35 -11.31 12.07
C LEU A 178 -25.44 -10.25 12.16
N GLY A 179 -25.53 -9.34 11.17
CA GLY A 179 -26.55 -8.31 11.13
C GLY A 179 -27.96 -8.87 10.99
N GLU A 180 -28.15 -9.88 10.14
CA GLU A 180 -29.44 -10.53 9.91
C GLU A 180 -29.95 -11.30 11.15
N ASN A 181 -29.04 -11.88 11.94
CA ASN A 181 -29.40 -12.72 13.08
C ASN A 181 -29.38 -12.00 14.44
N TYR A 182 -28.50 -11.02 14.62
CA TYR A 182 -28.25 -10.36 15.91
C TYR A 182 -28.38 -8.84 15.85
N GLY A 183 -28.70 -8.26 14.69
CA GLY A 183 -28.83 -6.81 14.52
C GLY A 183 -27.53 -6.05 14.78
N ALA A 184 -27.67 -4.78 15.19
CA ALA A 184 -26.56 -3.85 15.38
C ALA A 184 -25.51 -4.33 16.41
N GLU A 185 -25.94 -5.05 17.45
CA GLU A 185 -25.02 -5.61 18.46
C GLU A 185 -24.10 -6.68 17.85
N GLY A 186 -24.66 -7.56 17.02
CA GLY A 186 -23.90 -8.56 16.28
C GLY A 186 -22.88 -7.93 15.33
N VAL A 187 -23.30 -6.92 14.57
CA VAL A 187 -22.41 -6.18 13.66
C VAL A 187 -21.30 -5.51 14.44
N SER A 188 -21.60 -4.79 15.54
CA SER A 188 -20.59 -4.14 16.38
C SER A 188 -19.55 -5.14 16.90
N LYS A 189 -20.01 -6.29 17.41
CA LYS A 189 -19.14 -7.37 17.89
C LYS A 189 -18.30 -7.98 16.76
N GLY A 190 -18.90 -8.22 15.60
CA GLY A 190 -18.21 -8.71 14.41
C GLY A 190 -17.14 -7.74 13.91
N THR A 191 -17.44 -6.45 13.86
CA THR A 191 -16.51 -5.40 13.44
C THR A 191 -15.29 -5.32 14.34
N LYS A 192 -15.45 -5.52 15.67
CA LYS A 192 -14.31 -5.62 16.59
C LYS A 192 -13.37 -6.75 16.22
N LEU A 193 -13.90 -7.97 16.00
CA LEU A 193 -13.05 -9.10 15.59
C LEU A 193 -12.41 -8.85 14.22
N PHE A 194 -13.19 -8.33 13.26
CA PHE A 194 -12.69 -7.98 11.94
C PHE A 194 -11.52 -6.98 12.00
N SER A 195 -11.64 -5.93 12.82
CA SER A 195 -10.57 -4.94 13.01
C SER A 195 -9.28 -5.57 13.57
N ILE A 196 -9.39 -6.45 14.57
CA ILE A 196 -8.25 -7.19 15.15
C ILE A 196 -7.57 -8.06 14.08
N VAL A 197 -8.36 -8.83 13.32
CA VAL A 197 -7.86 -9.69 12.25
C VAL A 197 -7.18 -8.85 11.18
N MET A 198 -7.81 -7.77 10.71
CA MET A 198 -7.26 -6.91 9.67
C MET A 198 -5.98 -6.21 10.12
N SER A 199 -5.91 -5.72 11.35
CA SER A 199 -4.68 -5.14 11.92
C SER A 199 -3.52 -6.16 11.89
N LYS A 200 -3.78 -7.39 12.36
CA LYS A 200 -2.75 -8.43 12.40
C LYS A 200 -2.34 -8.93 11.00
N MET A 201 -3.28 -9.01 10.07
CA MET A 201 -2.99 -9.31 8.67
C MET A 201 -2.18 -8.19 8.03
N PHE A 202 -2.54 -6.94 8.27
CA PHE A 202 -1.84 -5.81 7.69
C PHE A 202 -0.41 -5.67 8.21
N ASN A 203 -0.17 -6.00 9.49
CA ASN A 203 1.20 -6.10 10.03
C ASN A 203 2.01 -7.18 9.31
N SER A 204 1.42 -8.37 9.10
CA SER A 204 2.06 -9.47 8.36
C SER A 204 2.38 -9.07 6.91
N LEU A 205 1.44 -8.40 6.25
CA LEU A 205 1.62 -7.86 4.90
C LEU A 205 2.72 -6.79 4.88
N THR A 206 2.70 -5.85 5.82
CA THR A 206 3.72 -4.79 5.92
C THR A 206 5.11 -5.39 6.06
N GLU A 207 5.27 -6.45 6.86
CA GLU A 207 6.53 -7.16 7.00
C GLU A 207 6.95 -7.86 5.68
N ALA A 208 6.04 -8.62 5.07
CA ALA A 208 6.33 -9.36 3.84
C ALA A 208 6.65 -8.44 2.64
N TYR A 209 6.00 -7.28 2.58
CA TYR A 209 6.17 -6.26 1.53
C TYR A 209 7.21 -5.19 1.91
N LYS A 210 7.96 -5.37 3.02
CA LYS A 210 9.00 -4.43 3.48
C LYS A 210 8.50 -2.98 3.64
N GLY A 211 7.25 -2.82 4.07
CA GLY A 211 6.56 -1.55 4.22
C GLY A 211 5.95 -0.98 2.94
N GLN A 212 6.16 -1.60 1.78
CA GLN A 212 5.73 -1.05 0.48
C GLN A 212 4.27 -1.36 0.11
N ILE A 213 3.42 -1.65 1.09
CA ILE A 213 2.01 -1.96 0.91
C ILE A 213 1.12 -0.98 1.67
N VAL A 214 0.01 -0.57 1.04
CA VAL A 214 -1.05 0.25 1.68
C VAL A 214 -2.38 -0.49 1.63
N GLY A 215 -3.14 -0.42 2.73
CA GLY A 215 -4.48 -1.00 2.83
C GLY A 215 -5.55 0.06 2.64
N VAL A 216 -6.59 -0.23 1.88
CA VAL A 216 -7.75 0.64 1.66
C VAL A 216 -8.99 -0.19 1.99
N ILE A 217 -9.66 0.15 3.09
CA ILE A 217 -10.91 -0.52 3.49
C ILE A 217 -12.08 0.40 3.14
N VAL A 218 -13.01 -0.13 2.35
CA VAL A 218 -14.18 0.62 1.88
C VAL A 218 -15.43 -0.04 2.43
N CYS A 219 -16.09 0.64 3.36
CA CYS A 219 -17.35 0.18 3.94
C CYS A 219 -18.51 0.69 3.11
N ASN A 220 -19.36 -0.21 2.63
CA ASN A 220 -20.54 0.16 1.84
C ASN A 220 -21.79 0.22 2.73
N GLU A 221 -22.50 1.35 2.66
CA GLU A 221 -23.73 1.62 3.41
C GLU A 221 -25.01 1.13 2.69
N THR A 222 -24.92 0.67 1.43
CA THR A 222 -26.12 0.22 0.67
C THR A 222 -25.87 -1.08 -0.10
N PRO A 223 -26.77 -2.07 -0.01
CA PRO A 223 -26.59 -3.38 -0.64
C PRO A 223 -27.09 -3.35 -2.09
N SER A 224 -26.40 -2.64 -3.01
CA SER A 224 -26.99 -2.46 -4.35
C SER A 224 -26.50 -3.37 -5.47
N VAL A 225 -25.40 -4.13 -5.36
CA VAL A 225 -25.10 -5.16 -6.38
C VAL A 225 -24.26 -6.33 -5.84
N ALA A 226 -24.50 -7.53 -6.39
CA ALA A 226 -23.64 -8.71 -6.22
C ALA A 226 -22.24 -8.54 -6.82
N GLU A 227 -22.05 -7.55 -7.69
CA GLU A 227 -20.81 -7.23 -8.38
C GLU A 227 -19.90 -6.33 -7.52
N SER A 228 -18.58 -6.46 -7.71
CA SER A 228 -17.56 -5.64 -7.03
C SER A 228 -17.80 -4.15 -7.24
N LEU A 229 -17.58 -3.34 -6.19
CA LEU A 229 -17.62 -1.87 -6.29
C LEU A 229 -16.48 -1.31 -7.15
N PHE A 230 -15.38 -2.02 -7.24
CA PHE A 230 -14.20 -1.63 -7.99
C PHE A 230 -14.08 -2.49 -9.25
N ASN A 231 -14.04 -1.82 -10.39
CA ASN A 231 -13.74 -2.43 -11.68
C ASN A 231 -12.33 -2.02 -12.10
N VAL A 232 -11.50 -2.97 -12.52
CA VAL A 232 -10.16 -2.67 -13.02
C VAL A 232 -10.25 -2.48 -14.52
N ILE A 233 -9.93 -1.27 -14.99
CA ILE A 233 -9.93 -0.92 -16.41
C ILE A 233 -8.50 -0.63 -16.86
N PHE A 234 -8.04 -1.36 -17.86
CA PHE A 234 -6.76 -1.09 -18.51
C PHE A 234 -6.93 0.01 -19.56
N THR A 235 -6.06 1.01 -19.50
CA THR A 235 -6.03 2.14 -20.42
C THR A 235 -4.64 2.25 -21.05
N SER A 236 -4.55 2.67 -22.32
CA SER A 236 -3.28 2.86 -23.03
C SER A 236 -2.55 4.15 -22.63
N GLN A 237 -2.80 4.67 -21.41
CA GLN A 237 -2.39 6.01 -21.02
C GLN A 237 -0.89 6.10 -20.71
N SER A 238 -0.24 7.13 -21.26
CA SER A 238 1.19 7.41 -21.11
C SER A 238 1.59 7.68 -19.64
N SER A 239 2.81 7.27 -19.32
CA SER A 239 3.50 7.23 -18.02
C SER A 239 3.15 8.31 -16.99
N ALA A 240 3.16 7.87 -15.73
CA ALA A 240 3.03 8.58 -14.46
C ALA A 240 3.22 10.12 -14.46
N ARG A 241 2.22 10.83 -13.97
CA ARG A 241 2.36 12.19 -13.42
C ARG A 241 3.13 12.10 -12.10
N TRP A 242 4.21 12.85 -11.97
CA TRP A 242 4.89 13.07 -10.67
C TRP A 242 3.97 13.90 -9.77
N LEU A 243 3.81 13.51 -8.49
CA LEU A 243 3.07 14.32 -7.52
C LEU A 243 3.71 15.71 -7.44
N ASP A 244 2.91 16.76 -7.57
CA ASP A 244 3.42 18.12 -7.42
C ASP A 244 3.91 18.32 -5.99
N GLU A 245 5.15 18.78 -5.84
CA GLU A 245 5.70 19.20 -4.56
C GLU A 245 4.76 20.25 -3.97
N ALA A 246 4.35 20.05 -2.71
CA ALA A 246 3.46 20.98 -2.04
C ALA A 246 4.09 22.38 -2.15
N LYS A 247 3.42 23.29 -2.88
CA LYS A 247 3.69 24.72 -2.78
C LYS A 247 3.21 25.14 -1.39
N ALA A 248 4.00 24.84 -0.37
CA ALA A 248 3.93 25.53 0.90
C ALA A 248 3.93 27.01 0.53
N LEU A 249 2.86 27.73 0.88
CA LEU A 249 2.79 29.17 0.68
C LEU A 249 4.05 29.73 1.35
N PRO A 250 5.03 30.20 0.56
CA PRO A 250 6.33 30.43 1.13
C PRO A 250 6.23 31.71 1.94
N ASN A 251 6.48 31.60 3.25
CA ASN A 251 6.92 32.76 4.00
C ASN A 251 8.13 33.32 3.24
N ALA A 252 8.04 34.56 2.75
CA ALA A 252 8.99 35.14 1.81
C ALA A 252 10.46 35.02 2.27
N THR A 253 10.69 34.92 3.57
CA THR A 253 12.00 34.66 4.20
C THR A 253 12.60 33.29 3.89
N ALA A 254 11.80 32.23 3.77
CA ALA A 254 12.30 30.86 3.53
C ALA A 254 12.81 30.67 2.08
N ILE A 255 12.23 31.39 1.11
CA ILE A 255 12.70 31.37 -0.29
C ILE A 255 14.10 31.97 -0.38
N GLU A 256 14.33 33.11 0.29
CA GLU A 256 15.63 33.78 0.26
C GLU A 256 16.72 32.91 0.88
N GLU A 257 16.42 32.22 1.99
CA GLU A 257 17.35 31.28 2.63
C GLU A 257 17.69 30.08 1.73
N ILE A 258 16.70 29.45 1.09
CA ILE A 258 16.93 28.29 0.22
C ILE A 258 17.73 28.68 -1.03
N ILE A 259 17.44 29.84 -1.63
CA ILE A 259 18.20 30.36 -2.78
C ILE A 259 19.64 30.67 -2.36
N LEU A 260 19.84 31.26 -1.18
CA LEU A 260 21.16 31.58 -0.65
C LEU A 260 21.97 30.30 -0.39
N VAL A 261 21.37 29.27 0.19
CA VAL A 261 22.02 27.97 0.43
C VAL A 261 22.40 27.30 -0.88
N ARG A 262 21.47 27.18 -1.85
CA ARG A 262 21.76 26.55 -3.16
C ARG A 262 22.84 27.31 -3.92
N ARG A 263 22.81 28.65 -3.88
CA ARG A 263 23.84 29.49 -4.51
C ARG A 263 25.19 29.30 -3.82
N THR A 264 25.23 29.26 -2.48
CA THR A 264 26.47 29.07 -1.71
C THR A 264 27.10 27.71 -1.99
N VAL A 265 26.30 26.64 -2.00
CA VAL A 265 26.77 25.29 -2.31
C VAL A 265 27.31 25.20 -3.74
N ALA A 266 26.60 25.77 -4.72
CA ALA A 266 27.05 25.78 -6.11
C ALA A 266 28.39 26.54 -6.29
N TRP A 267 28.54 27.69 -5.63
CA TRP A 267 29.79 28.46 -5.65
C TRP A 267 30.95 27.73 -4.97
N ILE A 268 30.73 27.17 -3.79
CA ILE A 268 31.78 26.41 -3.07
C ILE A 268 32.24 25.21 -3.89
N THR A 269 31.29 24.45 -4.47
CA THR A 269 31.61 23.27 -5.26
C THR A 269 32.36 23.66 -6.54
N GLY A 270 31.94 24.74 -7.21
CA GLY A 270 32.63 25.25 -8.40
C GLY A 270 34.04 25.74 -8.11
N ILE A 271 34.25 26.50 -7.03
CA ILE A 271 35.56 26.97 -6.60
C ILE A 271 36.48 25.80 -6.25
N LEU A 272 35.97 24.80 -5.52
CA LEU A 272 36.73 23.59 -5.19
C LEU A 272 37.20 22.84 -6.44
N LEU A 273 36.31 22.69 -7.45
CA LEU A 273 36.66 22.07 -8.73
C LEU A 273 37.73 22.87 -9.49
N ILE A 274 37.64 24.20 -9.50
CA ILE A 274 38.65 25.06 -10.14
C ILE A 274 40.01 24.94 -9.45
N ILE A 275 40.04 24.97 -8.11
CA ILE A 275 41.28 24.80 -7.35
C ILE A 275 41.89 23.41 -7.60
N ALA A 276 41.06 22.36 -7.56
CA ALA A 276 41.51 20.99 -7.79
C ALA A 276 42.08 20.80 -9.20
N THR A 277 41.44 21.37 -10.22
CA THR A 277 41.91 21.31 -11.62
C THR A 277 43.20 22.09 -11.80
N LEU A 278 43.34 23.27 -11.21
CA LEU A 278 44.58 24.05 -11.26
C LEU A 278 45.75 23.35 -10.54
N LEU A 279 45.52 22.76 -9.36
CA LEU A 279 46.54 21.94 -8.69
C LEU A 279 46.94 20.73 -9.54
N GLY A 280 45.95 20.06 -10.16
CA GLY A 280 46.21 18.93 -11.07
C GLY A 280 47.11 19.32 -12.25
N ILE A 281 46.81 20.45 -12.90
CA ILE A 281 47.63 20.98 -14.00
C ILE A 281 49.03 21.36 -13.50
N TYR A 282 49.14 22.02 -12.35
CA TYR A 282 50.42 22.41 -11.78
C TYR A 282 51.30 21.19 -11.45
N PHE A 283 50.72 20.13 -10.91
CA PHE A 283 51.45 18.88 -10.66
C PHE A 283 51.83 18.14 -11.94
N LEU A 284 50.98 18.16 -12.98
CA LEU A 284 51.31 17.57 -14.28
C LEU A 284 52.46 18.31 -14.98
N LEU A 285 52.46 19.64 -14.93
CA LEU A 285 53.52 20.46 -15.55
C LEU A 285 54.85 20.36 -14.80
N ASN A 286 54.81 20.19 -13.47
CA ASN A 286 56.01 20.04 -12.63
C ASN A 286 56.36 18.57 -12.35
N MET A 287 55.71 17.62 -13.02
CA MET A 287 56.07 16.22 -12.90
C MET A 287 57.50 16.06 -13.43
N PRO A 288 58.45 15.60 -12.61
CA PRO A 288 59.80 15.36 -13.10
C PRO A 288 59.68 14.26 -14.14
N LEU A 289 59.89 14.61 -15.41
CA LEU A 289 60.09 13.62 -16.46
C LEU A 289 61.31 12.81 -16.02
N THR A 290 61.08 11.61 -15.50
CA THR A 290 62.13 10.61 -15.39
C THR A 290 62.63 10.43 -16.82
N ARG A 291 63.77 11.07 -17.11
CA ARG A 291 64.52 10.89 -18.35
C ARG A 291 65.09 9.49 -18.31
N ASP A 292 64.22 8.50 -18.51
CA ASP A 292 64.61 7.11 -18.70
C ASP A 292 65.27 7.02 -20.07
N THR A 293 66.60 7.10 -20.04
CA THR A 293 67.59 6.25 -20.73
C THR A 293 67.55 6.11 -22.27
N LEU A 294 66.53 6.60 -22.98
CA LEU A 294 66.40 6.48 -24.44
C LEU A 294 66.75 7.77 -25.20
N LEU A 295 66.79 8.93 -24.54
CA LEU A 295 67.21 10.19 -25.17
C LEU A 295 68.73 10.38 -25.24
N TYR A 296 69.52 9.49 -24.65
CA TYR A 296 70.99 9.50 -24.74
C TYR A 296 71.56 8.57 -25.83
N SER A 297 70.72 7.87 -26.61
CA SER A 297 71.23 6.93 -27.62
C SER A 297 71.72 7.58 -28.93
N ASN A 298 71.53 8.88 -29.13
CA ASN A 298 71.91 9.59 -30.36
C ASN A 298 73.16 10.48 -30.23
N VAL A 299 74.04 10.21 -29.26
CA VAL A 299 75.39 10.80 -29.23
C VAL A 299 76.43 9.68 -29.31
N LYS A 300 76.59 9.11 -30.51
CA LYS A 300 77.86 8.57 -31.01
C LYS A 300 77.95 8.89 -32.49
N LEU A 301 78.50 10.08 -32.77
CA LEU A 301 79.18 10.37 -34.02
C LEU A 301 80.57 9.74 -33.92
N ASP A 302 80.75 8.62 -34.63
CA ASP A 302 81.99 8.19 -35.27
C ASP A 302 81.61 7.23 -36.42
#